data_AF-A0A969GFM2-F1
#
_entry.id   AF-A0A969GFM2-F1
#
_cell.length_a   1.000
_cell.length_b   1.000
_cell.length_c   1.000
_cell.angle_alpha   90.00
_cell.angle_beta   90.00
_cell.angle_gamma   90.00
#
_symmetry.space_group_name_H-M   'P 1'
#
loop_
_entity.id
_entity.type
_entity.pdbx_description
1 polymer ?
#
loop_
_entity_poly.entity_id
_entity_poly.type
_entity_poly.pdbx_seq_one_letter_code
_entity_poly.pdbx_strand_id
1 'polypeptide(L)'
;MSFSQALEVAIGLMFIYYVLGAIVSLVTQWINEALETRGKSLERHLKKIVGDSHVGDFVKLPQIQALRPIRYKSWYSFVSASTEPKMVEKIPVATLVDSYFDFVGLTASNEITADGLKELISAFPDSEGKRAVAKWVGQGVTNLEDLRKRTTAYFAGVTEQAAETFRSNARSFVIVLSILLTLFLGTDSIQLARTLWTNAGTRALAVAQAQMAVQQGEADAKY
;
A
#
# COMPACT_ATOMS: atom_id res chain seq x y z
N MET A 1 7.87 47.94 -1.94
CA MET A 1 7.61 46.48 -1.96
C MET A 1 6.92 46.17 -3.27
N SER A 2 7.54 45.39 -4.16
CA SER A 2 6.88 44.99 -5.40
C SER A 2 6.05 43.74 -5.14
N PHE A 3 4.81 43.71 -5.65
CA PHE A 3 3.97 42.51 -5.63
C PHE A 3 4.69 41.30 -6.27
N SER A 4 5.52 41.53 -7.30
CA SER A 4 6.29 40.47 -7.95
C SER A 4 7.33 39.84 -7.01
N GLN A 5 7.96 40.64 -6.13
CA GLN A 5 8.93 40.12 -5.16
C GLN A 5 8.25 39.16 -4.17
N ALA A 6 7.05 39.51 -3.68
CA ALA A 6 6.31 38.64 -2.78
C ALA A 6 5.91 37.32 -3.44
N LEU A 7 5.50 37.37 -4.71
CA LEU A 7 5.17 36.18 -5.50
C LEU A 7 6.39 35.28 -5.69
N GLU A 8 7.54 35.84 -6.05
CA GLU A 8 8.80 35.10 -6.22
C GLU A 8 9.24 34.41 -4.91
N VAL A 9 9.10 35.08 -3.77
CA VAL A 9 9.38 34.46 -2.45
C VAL A 9 8.41 33.30 -2.18
N ALA A 10 7.11 33.47 -2.46
CA ALA A 10 6.13 32.41 -2.29
C ALA A 10 6.44 31.19 -3.16
N ILE A 11 6.80 31.39 -4.43
CA ILE A 11 7.21 30.32 -5.35
C ILE A 11 8.45 29.59 -4.81
N GLY A 12 9.46 30.34 -4.34
CA GLY A 12 10.67 29.75 -3.77
C GLY A 12 10.37 28.90 -2.53
N LEU A 13 9.49 29.38 -1.63
CA LEU A 13 9.08 28.60 -0.45
C LEU A 13 8.30 27.33 -0.83
N MET A 14 7.38 27.41 -1.78
CA MET A 14 6.64 26.24 -2.27
C MET A 14 7.60 25.18 -2.82
N PHE A 15 8.57 25.59 -3.63
CA PHE A 15 9.58 24.70 -4.19
C PHE A 15 10.45 24.05 -3.09
N ILE A 16 10.92 24.82 -2.12
CA ILE A 16 11.72 24.27 -1.01
C ILE A 16 10.93 23.22 -0.22
N TYR A 17 9.67 23.50 0.14
CA TYR A 17 8.85 22.53 0.86
C TYR A 17 8.50 21.31 0.01
N TYR A 18 8.31 21.48 -1.30
CA TYR A 18 8.16 20.36 -2.22
C TYR A 18 9.39 19.45 -2.20
N VAL A 19 10.60 20.01 -2.29
CA VAL A 19 11.85 19.24 -2.24
C VAL A 19 12.01 18.51 -0.90
N LEU A 20 11.77 19.21 0.22
CA LEU A 20 11.84 18.59 1.55
C LEU A 20 10.82 17.44 1.69
N GLY A 21 9.59 17.65 1.22
CA GLY A 21 8.55 16.63 1.20
C GLY A 21 8.91 15.43 0.32
N ALA A 22 9.52 15.67 -0.84
CA ALA A 22 10.00 14.62 -1.74
C ALA A 22 11.09 13.76 -1.08
N ILE A 23 12.04 14.38 -0.35
CA ILE A 23 13.07 13.67 0.41
C ILE A 23 12.41 12.76 1.47
N VAL A 24 11.49 13.30 2.27
CA VAL A 24 10.78 12.50 3.28
C VAL A 24 10.01 11.34 2.63
N SER A 25 9.36 11.58 1.49
CA SER A 25 8.62 10.55 0.74
C SER A 25 9.53 9.41 0.28
N LEU A 26 10.69 9.74 -0.33
CA LEU A 26 11.67 8.75 -0.79
C LEU A 26 12.19 7.88 0.36
N VAL A 27 12.58 8.51 1.47
CA VAL A 27 13.07 7.79 2.66
C VAL A 27 11.96 6.91 3.24
N THR A 28 10.73 7.41 3.29
CA THR A 28 9.57 6.64 3.76
C THR A 28 9.31 5.42 2.89
N GLN A 29 9.43 5.55 1.57
CA GLN A 29 9.28 4.43 0.65
C GLN A 29 10.32 3.35 0.90
N TRP A 30 11.60 3.73 1.02
CA TRP A 30 12.69 2.78 1.31
C TRP A 30 12.49 2.03 2.62
N ILE A 31 12.07 2.72 3.67
CA ILE A 31 11.78 2.09 4.96
C ILE A 31 10.60 1.12 4.84
N ASN A 32 9.51 1.52 4.19
CA ASN A 32 8.34 0.66 4.02
C ASN A 32 8.64 -0.58 3.19
N GLU A 33 9.46 -0.45 2.15
CA GLU A 33 9.89 -1.54 1.31
C GLU A 33 10.81 -2.51 2.08
N ALA A 34 11.82 -1.98 2.78
CA ALA A 34 12.75 -2.78 3.56
C ALA A 34 12.05 -3.56 4.68
N LEU A 35 11.03 -2.97 5.30
CA LEU A 35 10.25 -3.60 6.37
C LEU A 35 9.07 -4.43 5.85
N GLU A 36 8.83 -4.45 4.53
CA GLU A 36 7.71 -5.15 3.87
C GLU A 36 6.35 -4.82 4.51
N THR A 37 6.17 -3.56 4.94
CA THR A 37 5.03 -3.16 5.79
C THR A 37 3.68 -3.40 5.12
N ARG A 38 3.62 -3.21 3.80
CA ARG A 38 2.44 -3.48 2.98
C ARG A 38 2.08 -4.97 2.97
N GLY A 39 3.07 -5.83 2.73
CA GLY A 39 2.87 -7.28 2.75
C GLY A 39 2.45 -7.79 4.13
N LYS A 40 3.09 -7.28 5.19
CA LYS A 40 2.71 -7.60 6.58
C LYS A 40 1.30 -7.13 6.93
N SER A 41 0.89 -5.96 6.45
CA SER A 41 -0.47 -5.46 6.62
C SER A 41 -1.49 -6.38 5.96
N LEU A 42 -1.20 -6.81 4.73
CA LEU A 42 -2.06 -7.74 4.00
C LEU A 42 -2.14 -9.10 4.69
N GLU A 43 -1.01 -9.69 5.07
CA GLU A 43 -0.97 -11.00 5.76
C GLU A 43 -1.80 -10.98 7.06
N ARG A 44 -1.72 -9.89 7.84
CA ARG A 44 -2.54 -9.72 9.06
C ARG A 44 -4.04 -9.78 8.78
N HIS A 45 -4.48 -9.34 7.62
CA HIS A 45 -5.88 -9.40 7.22
C HIS A 45 -6.25 -10.75 6.59
N LEU A 46 -5.32 -11.38 5.87
CA LEU A 46 -5.49 -12.76 5.39
C LEU A 46 -5.65 -13.75 6.55
N LYS A 47 -4.92 -13.53 7.65
CA LYS A 47 -5.08 -14.28 8.90
C LYS A 47 -6.52 -14.28 9.42
N LYS A 48 -7.25 -13.18 9.27
CA LYS A 48 -8.68 -13.12 9.62
C LYS A 48 -9.53 -13.99 8.69
N ILE A 49 -9.17 -14.05 7.41
CA ILE A 49 -9.91 -14.81 6.39
C ILE A 49 -9.72 -16.31 6.55
N VAL A 50 -8.48 -16.80 6.66
CA VAL A 50 -8.17 -18.24 6.63
C VAL A 50 -7.76 -18.82 7.98
N GLY A 51 -7.51 -17.98 8.97
CA GLY A 51 -6.97 -18.37 10.27
C GLY A 51 -5.44 -18.27 10.34
N ASP A 52 -4.93 -18.01 11.54
CA ASP A 52 -3.50 -17.80 11.79
C ASP A 52 -2.64 -19.02 11.44
N SER A 53 -3.14 -20.23 11.69
CA SER A 53 -2.45 -21.50 11.39
C SER A 53 -2.37 -21.81 9.89
N HIS A 54 -3.27 -21.25 9.09
CA HIS A 54 -3.44 -21.64 7.68
C HIS A 54 -2.95 -20.58 6.69
N VAL A 55 -2.73 -19.34 7.14
CA VAL A 55 -2.24 -18.26 6.27
C VAL A 55 -0.94 -18.62 5.56
N GLY A 56 -0.05 -19.36 6.23
CA GLY A 56 1.24 -19.77 5.68
C GLY A 56 1.11 -20.70 4.48
N ASP A 57 0.10 -21.57 4.47
CA ASP A 57 -0.17 -22.48 3.35
C ASP A 57 -1.03 -21.81 2.29
N PHE A 58 -1.95 -20.93 2.71
CA PHE A 58 -2.74 -20.13 1.80
C PHE A 58 -1.89 -19.24 0.89
N VAL A 59 -0.89 -18.53 1.43
CA VAL A 59 0.00 -17.68 0.62
C VAL A 59 0.92 -18.48 -0.31
N LYS A 60 1.06 -19.80 -0.08
CA LYS A 60 1.81 -20.70 -0.96
C LYS A 60 0.99 -21.19 -2.15
N LEU A 61 -0.29 -20.88 -2.26
CA LEU A 61 -1.06 -21.25 -3.45
C LEU A 61 -0.45 -20.62 -4.71
N PRO A 62 -0.36 -21.33 -5.85
CA PRO A 62 0.33 -20.85 -7.06
C PRO A 62 -0.13 -19.46 -7.53
N GLN A 63 -1.43 -19.25 -7.51
CA GLN A 63 -2.11 -18.00 -7.86
C GLN A 63 -1.79 -16.81 -6.94
N ILE A 64 -1.47 -17.06 -5.66
CA ILE A 64 -1.02 -16.01 -4.73
C ILE A 64 0.49 -15.82 -4.83
N GLN A 65 1.26 -16.91 -4.94
CA GLN A 65 2.72 -16.83 -5.11
C GLN A 65 3.11 -16.06 -6.37
N ALA A 66 2.36 -16.19 -7.46
CA ALA A 66 2.60 -15.46 -8.70
C ALA A 66 2.49 -13.93 -8.55
N LEU A 67 1.83 -13.44 -7.50
CA LEU A 67 1.66 -12.01 -7.23
C LEU A 67 2.79 -11.42 -6.36
N ARG A 68 3.77 -12.23 -5.97
CA ARG A 68 4.91 -11.77 -5.16
C ARG A 68 5.81 -10.86 -6.02
N PRO A 69 6.06 -9.62 -5.62
CA PRO A 69 7.00 -8.78 -6.34
C PRO A 69 8.42 -9.32 -6.16
N ILE A 70 9.19 -9.35 -7.25
CA ILE A 70 10.63 -9.64 -7.23
C ILE A 70 11.34 -8.32 -7.00
N ARG A 71 12.11 -8.22 -5.91
CA ARG A 71 12.86 -7.00 -5.57
C ARG A 71 14.25 -7.33 -5.07
N TYR A 72 15.09 -6.31 -4.93
CA TYR A 72 16.41 -6.45 -4.33
C TYR A 72 16.30 -6.95 -2.89
N LYS A 73 17.23 -7.84 -2.51
CA LYS A 73 17.28 -8.40 -1.15
C LYS A 73 17.51 -7.32 -0.08
N SER A 74 18.33 -6.33 -0.41
CA SER A 74 18.65 -5.21 0.48
C SER A 74 18.92 -3.95 -0.33
N TRP A 75 18.91 -2.80 0.34
CA TRP A 75 19.11 -1.50 -0.30
C TRP A 75 20.46 -1.35 -1.03
N TYR A 76 21.48 -2.13 -0.67
CA TYR A 76 22.80 -2.16 -1.32
C TYR A 76 22.97 -3.28 -2.36
N SER A 77 21.97 -4.16 -2.53
CA SER A 77 22.05 -5.29 -3.45
C SER A 77 22.06 -4.89 -4.92
N PHE A 78 21.85 -3.62 -5.24
CA PHE A 78 22.01 -3.06 -6.60
C PHE A 78 23.40 -3.31 -7.19
N VAL A 79 24.44 -3.43 -6.35
CA VAL A 79 25.81 -3.75 -6.80
C VAL A 79 25.92 -5.21 -7.24
N SER A 80 25.27 -6.11 -6.51
CA SER A 80 25.31 -7.56 -6.73
C SER A 80 24.23 -8.09 -7.67
N ALA A 81 23.25 -7.25 -8.03
CA ALA A 81 22.01 -7.63 -8.70
C ALA A 81 21.22 -8.78 -8.03
N SER A 82 21.38 -8.99 -6.71
CA SER A 82 20.72 -10.06 -5.97
C SER A 82 19.27 -9.72 -5.63
N THR A 83 18.33 -10.51 -6.16
CA THR A 83 16.88 -10.35 -5.97
C THR A 83 16.26 -11.54 -5.23
N GLU A 84 15.16 -11.30 -4.53
CA GLU A 84 14.36 -12.32 -3.86
C GLU A 84 12.86 -12.01 -3.98
N PRO A 85 11.99 -13.04 -3.97
CA PRO A 85 10.54 -12.83 -3.93
C PRO A 85 10.14 -12.28 -2.55
N LYS A 86 9.53 -11.10 -2.53
CA LYS A 86 9.04 -10.45 -1.30
C LYS A 86 7.63 -10.90 -0.93
N MET A 87 7.11 -10.49 0.22
CA MET A 87 5.72 -10.75 0.62
C MET A 87 4.74 -10.19 -0.42
N VAL A 88 3.56 -10.82 -0.54
CA VAL A 88 2.51 -10.33 -1.43
C VAL A 88 1.94 -9.03 -0.89
N GLU A 89 1.91 -7.99 -1.72
CA GLU A 89 1.52 -6.64 -1.29
C GLU A 89 0.11 -6.23 -1.69
N LYS A 90 -0.42 -6.86 -2.74
CA LYS A 90 -1.74 -6.61 -3.28
C LYS A 90 -2.24 -7.88 -3.93
N ILE A 91 -3.47 -8.27 -3.61
CA ILE A 91 -4.14 -9.39 -4.25
C ILE A 91 -5.41 -8.83 -4.88
N PRO A 92 -5.65 -9.03 -6.19
CA PRO A 92 -6.94 -8.74 -6.79
C PRO A 92 -8.04 -9.53 -6.07
N VAL A 93 -9.18 -8.89 -5.77
CA VAL A 93 -10.23 -9.53 -4.97
C VAL A 93 -10.75 -10.82 -5.63
N ALA A 94 -10.88 -10.83 -6.95
CA ALA A 94 -11.26 -12.04 -7.70
C ALA A 94 -10.29 -13.20 -7.43
N THR A 95 -8.97 -12.97 -7.60
CA THR A 95 -7.94 -13.95 -7.29
C THR A 95 -7.97 -14.40 -5.84
N LEU A 96 -8.25 -13.49 -4.89
CA LEU A 96 -8.35 -13.84 -3.47
C LEU A 96 -9.52 -14.79 -3.20
N VAL A 97 -10.68 -14.54 -3.82
CA VAL A 97 -11.87 -15.38 -3.71
C VAL A 97 -11.64 -16.73 -4.37
N ASP A 98 -11.10 -16.77 -5.57
CA ASP A 98 -10.77 -18.02 -6.27
C ASP A 98 -9.75 -18.84 -5.44
N SER A 99 -8.72 -18.17 -4.91
CA SER A 99 -7.75 -18.81 -4.02
C SER A 99 -8.37 -19.38 -2.77
N TYR A 100 -9.31 -18.65 -2.16
CA TYR A 100 -10.02 -19.14 -0.99
C TYR A 100 -10.91 -20.32 -1.33
N PHE A 101 -11.63 -20.28 -2.46
CA PHE A 101 -12.53 -21.35 -2.89
C PHE A 101 -11.74 -22.62 -3.22
N ASP A 102 -10.58 -22.49 -3.88
CA ASP A 102 -9.67 -23.60 -4.11
C ASP A 102 -9.10 -24.14 -2.80
N PHE A 103 -8.66 -23.26 -1.90
CA PHE A 103 -8.07 -23.63 -0.61
C PHE A 103 -9.01 -24.46 0.25
N VAL A 104 -10.30 -24.13 0.22
CA VAL A 104 -11.34 -24.79 1.01
C VAL A 104 -12.08 -25.89 0.23
N GLY A 105 -11.67 -26.18 -1.02
CA GLY A 105 -12.22 -27.27 -1.82
C GLY A 105 -13.57 -27.02 -2.49
N LEU A 106 -14.04 -25.77 -2.54
CA LEU A 106 -15.32 -25.37 -3.17
C LEU A 106 -15.30 -25.43 -4.71
N THR A 107 -14.12 -25.33 -5.34
CA THR A 107 -14.00 -25.29 -6.81
C THR A 107 -14.15 -26.66 -7.47
N ALA A 108 -13.89 -27.76 -6.76
CA ALA A 108 -13.95 -29.11 -7.30
C ALA A 108 -15.36 -29.75 -7.28
N SER A 109 -16.35 -29.06 -6.71
CA SER A 109 -17.67 -29.63 -6.41
C SER A 109 -18.70 -29.22 -7.47
N ASN A 110 -18.91 -30.07 -8.49
CA ASN A 110 -19.76 -29.74 -9.65
C ASN A 110 -21.27 -29.62 -9.33
N GLU A 111 -21.74 -30.15 -8.20
CA GLU A 111 -23.14 -30.01 -7.76
C GLU A 111 -23.22 -29.97 -6.23
N ILE A 112 -23.00 -28.80 -5.63
CA ILE A 112 -23.17 -28.64 -4.18
C ILE A 112 -24.65 -28.40 -3.88
N THR A 113 -25.34 -29.40 -3.33
CA THR A 113 -26.66 -29.20 -2.70
C THR A 113 -26.52 -28.32 -1.45
N ALA A 114 -27.60 -27.62 -1.05
CA ALA A 114 -27.56 -26.71 0.10
C ALA A 114 -27.06 -27.39 1.40
N ASP A 115 -27.30 -28.69 1.56
CA ASP A 115 -26.82 -29.45 2.72
C ASP A 115 -25.35 -29.90 2.57
N GLY A 116 -24.91 -30.27 1.36
CA GLY A 116 -23.50 -30.52 1.07
C GLY A 116 -22.62 -29.27 1.25
N LEU A 117 -23.17 -28.08 1.01
CA LEU A 117 -22.46 -26.81 1.24
C LEU A 117 -22.21 -26.56 2.73
N LYS A 118 -23.20 -26.86 3.58
CA LYS A 118 -23.05 -26.73 5.05
C LYS A 118 -22.01 -27.71 5.58
N GLU A 119 -22.00 -28.94 5.07
CA GLU A 119 -21.03 -29.96 5.44
C GLU A 119 -19.61 -29.55 5.04
N LEU A 120 -19.42 -29.07 3.80
CA LEU A 120 -18.12 -28.59 3.32
C LEU A 120 -17.60 -27.41 4.16
N ILE A 121 -18.47 -26.43 4.45
CA ILE A 121 -18.11 -25.27 5.28
C ILE A 121 -17.76 -25.70 6.70
N SER A 122 -18.42 -26.71 7.26
CA SER A 122 -18.11 -27.21 8.60
C SER A 122 -16.67 -27.72 8.70
N ALA A 123 -16.13 -28.29 7.62
CA ALA A 123 -14.76 -28.77 7.51
C ALA A 123 -13.71 -27.66 7.36
N PHE A 124 -14.12 -26.40 7.13
CA PHE A 124 -13.17 -25.29 6.99
C PHE A 124 -12.45 -25.01 8.32
N PRO A 125 -11.21 -24.50 8.28
CA PRO A 125 -10.55 -24.02 9.48
C PRO A 125 -11.30 -22.84 10.12
N ASP A 126 -11.32 -22.78 11.46
CA ASP A 126 -11.97 -21.68 12.15
C ASP A 126 -11.29 -20.34 11.84
N SER A 127 -12.10 -19.38 11.40
CA SER A 127 -11.66 -18.09 10.89
C SER A 127 -12.84 -17.13 10.78
N GLU A 128 -12.59 -15.82 10.70
CA GLU A 128 -13.66 -14.86 10.42
C GLU A 128 -14.27 -15.09 9.03
N GLY A 129 -13.45 -15.52 8.06
CA GLY A 129 -13.89 -15.92 6.73
C GLY A 129 -14.88 -17.08 6.76
N LYS A 130 -14.55 -18.18 7.46
CA LYS A 130 -15.48 -19.31 7.67
C LYS A 130 -16.78 -18.84 8.28
N ARG A 131 -16.73 -18.03 9.34
CA ARG A 131 -17.94 -17.53 10.04
C ARG A 131 -18.81 -16.67 9.12
N ALA A 132 -18.21 -15.81 8.29
CA ALA A 132 -18.94 -14.99 7.32
C ALA A 132 -19.64 -15.86 6.27
N VAL A 133 -18.92 -16.83 5.70
CA VAL A 133 -19.46 -17.77 4.69
C VAL A 133 -20.56 -18.65 5.28
N ALA A 134 -20.34 -19.23 6.46
CA ALA A 134 -21.32 -20.05 7.17
C ALA A 134 -22.62 -19.27 7.47
N LYS A 135 -22.50 -17.99 7.83
CA LYS A 135 -23.66 -17.11 8.07
C LYS A 135 -24.52 -16.97 6.82
N TRP A 136 -23.94 -16.77 5.64
CA TRP A 136 -24.72 -16.61 4.40
C TRP A 136 -25.40 -17.90 3.97
N VAL A 137 -24.74 -19.04 4.16
CA VAL A 137 -25.37 -20.34 3.89
C VAL A 137 -26.52 -20.60 4.87
N GLY A 138 -26.36 -20.23 6.15
CA GLY A 138 -27.46 -20.23 7.13
C GLY A 138 -28.61 -19.27 6.78
N GLN A 139 -28.36 -18.23 5.99
CA GLN A 139 -29.37 -17.29 5.48
C GLN A 139 -30.07 -17.77 4.20
N GLY A 140 -29.77 -18.98 3.73
CA GLY A 140 -30.43 -19.57 2.55
C GLY A 140 -29.72 -19.30 1.23
N VAL A 141 -28.43 -18.96 1.23
CA VAL A 141 -27.62 -18.97 0.00
C VAL A 141 -27.41 -20.42 -0.45
N THR A 142 -28.00 -20.78 -1.59
CA THR A 142 -28.05 -22.16 -2.09
C THR A 142 -27.17 -22.42 -3.30
N ASN A 143 -26.67 -21.38 -3.98
CA ASN A 143 -25.84 -21.52 -5.17
C ASN A 143 -24.42 -20.96 -4.94
N LEU A 144 -23.45 -21.50 -5.69
CA LEU A 144 -22.05 -21.11 -5.59
C LEU A 144 -21.81 -19.68 -6.11
N GLU A 145 -22.62 -19.22 -7.06
CA GLU A 145 -22.49 -17.89 -7.65
C GLU A 145 -22.85 -16.77 -6.67
N ASP A 146 -23.95 -16.88 -5.93
CA ASP A 146 -24.31 -15.87 -4.91
C ASP A 146 -23.35 -15.94 -3.72
N LEU A 147 -22.87 -17.14 -3.37
CA LEU A 147 -21.82 -17.30 -2.36
C LEU A 147 -20.52 -16.59 -2.78
N ARG A 148 -20.08 -16.80 -4.02
CA ARG A 148 -18.92 -16.13 -4.61
C ARG A 148 -19.11 -14.62 -4.59
N LYS A 149 -20.27 -14.11 -5.02
CA LYS A 149 -20.58 -12.68 -5.01
C LYS A 149 -20.49 -12.05 -3.61
N ARG A 150 -21.07 -12.70 -2.60
CA ARG A 150 -21.00 -12.24 -1.19
C ARG A 150 -19.59 -12.28 -0.64
N THR A 151 -18.85 -13.35 -0.96
CA THR A 151 -17.45 -13.49 -0.57
C THR A 151 -16.59 -12.40 -1.20
N THR A 152 -16.79 -12.11 -2.49
CA THR A 152 -16.13 -10.99 -3.20
C THR A 152 -16.40 -9.66 -2.50
N ALA A 153 -17.65 -9.35 -2.16
CA ALA A 153 -17.99 -8.11 -1.48
C ALA A 153 -17.33 -7.99 -0.10
N TYR A 154 -17.32 -9.06 0.69
CA TYR A 154 -16.68 -9.08 2.00
C TYR A 154 -15.15 -8.97 1.91
N PHE A 155 -14.53 -9.75 1.02
CA PHE A 155 -13.07 -9.74 0.83
C PHE A 155 -12.58 -8.41 0.24
N ALA A 156 -13.36 -7.75 -0.61
CA ALA A 156 -13.06 -6.38 -1.04
C ALA A 156 -12.88 -5.45 0.17
N GLY A 157 -13.81 -5.50 1.13
CA GLY A 157 -13.71 -4.74 2.39
C GLY A 157 -12.48 -5.11 3.22
N VAL A 158 -12.16 -6.40 3.34
CA VAL A 158 -10.96 -6.86 4.06
C VAL A 158 -9.67 -6.37 3.39
N THR A 159 -9.59 -6.42 2.06
CA THR A 159 -8.43 -5.89 1.33
C THR A 159 -8.30 -4.38 1.39
N GLU A 160 -9.41 -3.64 1.41
CA GLU A 160 -9.37 -2.19 1.60
C GLU A 160 -8.90 -1.84 3.02
N GLN A 161 -9.40 -2.55 4.04
CA GLN A 161 -8.94 -2.38 5.42
C GLN A 161 -7.42 -2.66 5.57
N ALA A 162 -6.92 -3.66 4.83
CA ALA A 162 -5.48 -3.93 4.77
C ALA A 162 -4.69 -2.77 4.15
N ALA A 163 -5.23 -2.14 3.09
CA ALA A 163 -4.64 -0.96 2.46
C ALA A 163 -4.67 0.26 3.40
N GLU A 164 -5.79 0.51 4.09
CA GLU A 164 -5.93 1.57 5.08
C GLU A 164 -4.95 1.41 6.25
N THR A 165 -4.80 0.18 6.76
CA THR A 165 -3.84 -0.13 7.83
C THR A 165 -2.40 0.18 7.38
N PHE A 166 -2.04 -0.16 6.15
CA PHE A 166 -0.75 0.20 5.57
C PHE A 166 -0.58 1.73 5.46
N ARG A 167 -1.59 2.45 4.92
CA ARG A 167 -1.55 3.92 4.80
C ARG A 167 -1.40 4.60 6.16
N SER A 168 -2.08 4.11 7.18
CA SER A 168 -1.98 4.61 8.55
C SER A 168 -0.57 4.46 9.11
N ASN A 169 0.04 3.27 8.95
CA ASN A 169 1.41 3.03 9.40
C ASN A 169 2.42 3.89 8.62
N ALA A 170 2.24 4.01 7.30
CA ALA A 170 3.09 4.85 6.46
C ALA A 170 3.06 6.32 6.90
N ARG A 171 1.89 6.83 7.30
CA ARG A 171 1.74 8.19 7.81
C ARG A 171 2.56 8.44 9.08
N SER A 172 2.65 7.46 9.98
CA SER A 172 3.51 7.59 11.17
C SER A 172 4.98 7.78 10.80
N PHE A 173 5.50 7.04 9.80
CA PHE A 173 6.86 7.24 9.31
C PHE A 173 7.06 8.64 8.74
N VAL A 174 6.12 9.15 7.93
CA VAL A 174 6.21 10.50 7.36
C VAL A 174 6.29 11.56 8.46
N ILE A 175 5.48 11.44 9.51
CA ILE A 175 5.46 12.42 10.61
C ILE A 175 6.81 12.40 11.36
N VAL A 176 7.27 11.21 11.75
CA VAL A 176 8.53 11.06 12.49
C VAL A 176 9.71 11.55 11.65
N LEU A 177 9.80 11.15 10.38
CA LEU A 177 10.88 11.55 9.49
C LEU A 177 10.85 13.05 9.18
N SER A 178 9.67 13.66 9.03
CA SER A 178 9.56 15.10 8.86
C SER A 178 10.13 15.84 10.06
N ILE A 179 9.78 15.42 11.28
CA ILE A 179 10.31 16.03 12.52
C ILE A 179 11.83 15.87 12.58
N LEU A 180 12.34 14.65 12.34
CA LEU A 180 13.76 14.37 12.37
C LEU A 180 14.52 15.19 11.32
N LEU A 181 14.00 15.29 10.09
CA LEU A 181 14.62 16.05 9.01
C LEU A 181 14.68 17.54 9.34
N THR A 182 13.59 18.12 9.86
CA THR A 182 13.56 19.53 10.27
C THR A 182 14.55 19.83 11.38
N LEU A 183 14.64 18.97 12.39
CA LEU A 183 15.59 19.13 13.50
C LEU A 183 17.04 18.94 13.01
N PHE A 184 17.29 17.95 12.15
CA PHE A 184 18.61 17.65 11.62
C PHE A 184 19.15 18.78 10.74
N LEU A 185 18.33 19.32 9.85
CA LEU A 185 18.71 20.43 8.98
C LEU A 185 18.68 21.79 9.70
N GLY A 186 18.15 21.86 10.93
CA GLY A 186 17.94 23.13 11.64
C GLY A 186 17.09 24.12 10.85
N THR A 187 16.16 23.63 10.03
CA THR A 187 15.44 24.47 9.07
C THR A 187 14.34 25.27 9.78
N ASP A 188 14.41 26.60 9.68
CA ASP A 188 13.41 27.54 10.19
C ASP A 188 12.68 28.24 9.03
N SER A 189 11.36 28.10 8.97
CA SER A 189 10.50 28.74 7.97
C SER A 189 10.64 30.27 7.92
N ILE A 190 10.82 30.93 9.07
CA ILE A 190 11.00 32.39 9.15
C ILE A 190 12.35 32.77 8.56
N GLN A 191 13.39 31.99 8.85
CA GLN A 191 14.73 32.21 8.31
C GLN A 191 14.74 32.00 6.79
N LEU A 192 14.09 30.95 6.28
CA LEU A 192 13.94 30.70 4.84
C LEU A 192 13.25 31.88 4.14
N ALA A 193 12.11 32.32 4.67
CA ALA A 193 11.36 33.44 4.11
C ALA A 193 12.18 34.73 4.12
N ARG A 194 12.87 35.05 5.24
CA ARG A 194 13.76 36.22 5.32
C ARG A 194 14.91 36.15 4.35
N THR A 195 15.50 34.97 4.14
CA THR A 195 16.61 34.77 3.20
C THR A 195 16.18 35.06 1.77
N LEU A 196 15.07 34.46 1.32
CA LEU A 196 14.49 34.71 0.00
C LEU A 196 14.04 36.17 -0.18
N TRP A 197 13.55 36.78 0.90
CA TRP A 197 13.12 38.18 0.89
C TRP A 197 14.27 39.16 0.68
N THR A 198 15.37 38.94 1.41
CA THR A 198 16.51 39.88 1.48
C THR A 198 17.52 39.67 0.36
N ASN A 199 17.66 38.45 -0.17
CA ASN A 199 18.67 38.13 -1.17
C ASN A 199 18.04 37.83 -2.55
N ALA A 200 18.15 38.80 -3.46
CA ALA A 200 17.61 38.71 -4.82
C ALA A 200 18.20 37.56 -5.65
N GLY A 201 19.50 37.25 -5.48
CA GLY A 201 20.15 36.15 -6.18
C GLY A 201 19.59 34.79 -5.78
N THR A 202 19.47 34.53 -4.47
CA THR A 202 18.90 33.26 -3.97
C THR A 202 17.45 33.06 -4.38
N ARG A 203 16.66 34.15 -4.39
CA ARG A 203 15.27 34.11 -4.83
C ARG A 203 15.15 33.80 -6.33
N ALA A 204 15.95 34.46 -7.16
CA ALA A 204 15.97 34.19 -8.60
C ALA A 204 16.35 32.74 -8.91
N LEU A 205 17.34 32.19 -8.19
CA LEU A 205 17.71 30.78 -8.30
C LEU A 205 16.56 29.84 -7.90
N ALA A 206 15.89 30.11 -6.77
CA ALA A 206 14.77 29.28 -6.31
C ALA A 206 13.61 29.27 -7.32
N VAL A 207 13.29 30.42 -7.92
CA VAL A 207 12.25 30.54 -8.97
C VAL A 207 12.65 29.77 -10.23
N ALA A 208 13.91 29.90 -10.68
CA ALA A 208 14.40 29.17 -11.84
C ALA A 208 14.31 27.65 -11.64
N GLN A 209 14.71 27.14 -10.47
CA GLN A 209 14.63 25.72 -10.15
C GLN A 209 13.17 25.22 -10.07
N ALA A 210 12.27 26.05 -9.53
CA ALA A 210 10.84 25.74 -9.51
C ALA A 210 10.28 25.59 -10.93
N GLN A 211 10.66 26.49 -11.85
CA GLN A 211 10.23 26.41 -13.25
C GLN A 211 10.77 25.15 -13.95
N MET A 212 12.03 24.79 -13.70
CA MET A 212 12.62 23.57 -14.24
C MET A 212 11.89 22.30 -13.76
N ALA A 213 11.51 22.25 -12.48
CA ALA A 213 10.79 21.11 -11.92
C ALA A 213 9.39 20.92 -12.55
N VAL A 214 8.69 22.02 -12.86
CA VAL A 214 7.39 21.95 -13.56
C VAL A 214 7.57 21.45 -15.00
N GLN A 215 8.56 21.96 -15.73
CA GLN A 215 8.84 21.52 -17.11
C GLN A 215 9.19 20.03 -17.18
N GLN A 216 9.96 19.53 -16.20
CA GLN A 216 10.25 18.10 -16.09
C GLN A 216 8.99 17.27 -15.81
N GLY A 217 8.15 17.71 -14.86
CA GLY A 217 6.89 17.02 -14.56
C GLY A 217 5.91 16.98 -15.74
N GLU A 218 5.86 18.03 -16.57
CA GLU A 218 5.05 18.05 -17.80
C GLU A 218 5.57 17.12 -18.89
N ALA A 219 6.88 16.90 -18.95
CA ALA A 219 7.49 15.95 -19.88
C ALA A 219 7.19 14.50 -19.45
N ASP A 220 7.32 14.19 -18.16
CA ASP A 220 7.04 12.86 -17.60
C ASP A 220 5.55 12.48 -17.73
N ALA A 221 4.64 13.45 -17.64
CA ALA A 221 3.19 13.21 -17.79
C ALA A 221 2.72 12.96 -19.24
N LYS A 222 3.58 13.17 -20.24
CA LYS A 222 3.29 12.96 -21.67
C LYS A 222 3.70 11.58 -22.18
N TYR A 223 4.26 10.73 -21.32
CA TYR A 223 4.62 9.33 -21.59
C TYR A 223 3.80 8.39 -20.68
#